data_AF-A0A640SV04-F1
#
_entry.id   AF-A0A640SV04-F1
#
_cell.length_a   1.000
_cell.length_b   1.000
_cell.length_c   1.000
_cell.angle_alpha   90.00
_cell.angle_beta   90.00
_cell.angle_gamma   90.00
#
_symmetry.space_group_name_H-M   'P 1'
#
loop_
_entity.id
_entity.type
_entity.pdbx_description
1 polymer ?
#
loop_
_entity_poly.entity_id
_entity_poly.type
_entity_poly.pdbx_seq_one_letter_code
_entity_poly.pdbx_strand_id
1 'polypeptide(L)'
;MQLPFVPEVSARDDDRDKETRLAPSTVPRGHYAIDPEPWGAPFAPSADEPRPHHPRQLLMPPELTNWTSAGTKNTVVVHPDDVPALRLLDQSGRHQGCCGPLGTGGRNMACGCGALVATLAADCLGPHELHLDPVRVYAFNAKGSET
;
A
#
# COMPACT_ATOMS: atom_id res chain seq x y z
N MET A 1 13.77 -7.94 -8.04
CA MET A 1 13.56 -7.96 -9.50
C MET A 1 12.32 -7.13 -9.82
N GLN A 2 12.34 -6.31 -10.88
CA GLN A 2 11.17 -5.52 -11.26
C GLN A 2 10.13 -6.39 -11.98
N LEU A 3 8.86 -6.26 -11.59
CA LEU A 3 7.71 -6.79 -12.32
C LEU A 3 7.19 -5.76 -13.34
N PRO A 4 6.60 -6.22 -14.46
CA PRO A 4 6.10 -5.33 -15.51
C PRO A 4 4.88 -4.50 -15.07
N PHE A 5 4.09 -5.01 -14.13
CA PHE A 5 2.92 -4.35 -13.54
C PHE A 5 2.70 -4.88 -12.12
N VAL A 6 1.91 -4.16 -11.31
CA VAL A 6 1.47 -4.66 -10.00
C VAL A 6 0.47 -5.78 -10.23
N PRO A 7 0.68 -7.00 -9.69
CA PRO A 7 -0.29 -8.09 -9.82
C PRO A 7 -1.68 -7.72 -9.26
N GLU A 8 -2.68 -8.55 -9.54
CA GLU A 8 -4.00 -8.37 -8.92
C GLU A 8 -4.05 -9.02 -7.54
N VAL A 9 -4.88 -8.47 -6.65
CA VAL A 9 -5.14 -9.05 -5.32
C VAL A 9 -5.86 -10.39 -5.50
N SER A 10 -5.47 -11.40 -4.72
CA SER A 10 -6.28 -12.62 -4.68
C SER A 10 -7.64 -12.35 -4.01
N ALA A 11 -8.72 -12.60 -4.75
CA ALA A 11 -10.08 -12.52 -4.24
C ALA A 11 -10.55 -13.79 -3.51
N ARG A 12 -9.71 -14.84 -3.44
CA ARG A 12 -10.10 -16.13 -2.84
C ARG A 12 -9.85 -16.10 -1.33
N ASP A 13 -10.89 -16.39 -0.55
CA ASP A 13 -10.79 -16.45 0.91
C ASP A 13 -9.84 -17.55 1.42
N ASP A 14 -9.64 -18.61 0.64
CA ASP A 14 -8.72 -19.70 0.95
C ASP A 14 -7.24 -19.30 0.79
N ASP A 15 -6.96 -18.25 0.00
CA ASP A 15 -5.60 -17.74 -0.18
C ASP A 15 -5.18 -16.80 0.97
N ARG A 16 -6.14 -16.36 1.79
CA ARG A 16 -5.86 -15.49 2.94
C ARG A 16 -5.15 -16.26 4.04
N ASP A 17 -4.26 -15.57 4.74
CA ASP A 17 -3.58 -16.12 5.91
C ASP A 17 -4.59 -16.60 6.96
N LYS A 18 -4.35 -17.77 7.54
CA LYS A 18 -5.36 -18.43 8.40
C LYS A 18 -5.49 -17.77 9.77
N GLU A 19 -4.45 -17.10 10.24
CA GLU A 19 -4.42 -16.47 11.56
C GLU A 19 -4.83 -15.00 11.47
N THR A 20 -4.21 -14.26 10.55
CA THR A 20 -4.37 -12.80 10.39
C THR A 20 -5.48 -12.42 9.41
N ARG A 21 -5.94 -13.37 8.57
CA ARG A 21 -6.91 -13.13 7.48
C ARG A 21 -6.46 -12.12 6.42
N LEU A 22 -5.19 -11.71 6.44
CA LEU A 22 -4.62 -10.87 5.41
C LEU A 22 -4.65 -11.58 4.05
N ALA A 23 -4.90 -10.83 2.99
CA ALA A 23 -4.62 -11.31 1.65
C ALA A 23 -3.12 -11.56 1.50
N PRO A 24 -2.69 -12.46 0.60
CA PRO A 24 -1.30 -12.52 0.17
C PRO A 24 -0.83 -11.14 -0.28
N SER A 25 0.44 -10.82 -0.03
CA SER A 25 0.99 -9.58 -0.59
C SER A 25 0.94 -9.64 -2.12
N THR A 26 0.45 -8.57 -2.74
CA THR A 26 0.29 -8.50 -4.19
C THR A 26 1.64 -8.62 -4.92
N VAL A 27 2.72 -8.13 -4.32
CA VAL A 27 4.08 -8.26 -4.85
C VAL A 27 4.81 -9.35 -4.06
N PRO A 28 5.37 -10.39 -4.70
CA PRO A 28 6.13 -11.44 -4.03
C PRO A 28 7.46 -10.91 -3.47
N ARG A 29 7.99 -11.58 -2.45
CA ARG A 29 9.29 -11.24 -1.84
C ARG A 29 10.41 -11.16 -2.89
N GLY A 30 11.34 -10.24 -2.67
CA GLY A 30 12.47 -9.96 -3.58
C GLY A 30 12.07 -9.27 -4.88
N HIS A 31 10.81 -8.85 -5.02
CA HIS A 31 10.30 -8.15 -6.20
C HIS A 31 9.76 -6.76 -5.86
N TYR A 32 9.68 -5.93 -6.89
CA TYR A 32 8.97 -4.65 -6.81
C TYR A 32 8.21 -4.39 -8.11
N ALA A 33 7.17 -3.58 -8.05
CA ALA A 33 6.45 -3.07 -9.21
C ALA A 33 6.30 -1.54 -9.08
N ILE A 34 6.17 -0.85 -10.21
CA ILE A 34 5.80 0.58 -10.22
C ILE A 34 4.31 0.65 -10.51
N ASP A 35 3.54 1.25 -9.61
CA ASP A 35 2.12 1.52 -9.83
C ASP A 35 1.94 2.90 -10.47
N PRO A 36 1.56 2.98 -11.76
CA PRO A 36 1.39 4.27 -12.43
C PRO A 36 0.16 5.05 -11.94
N GLU A 37 -0.81 4.36 -11.33
CA GLU A 37 -2.09 4.96 -10.93
C GLU A 37 -2.02 5.65 -9.57
N PRO A 38 -2.89 6.65 -9.30
CA PRO A 38 -3.09 7.16 -7.95
C PRO A 38 -3.57 6.04 -7.02
N TRP A 39 -2.95 5.93 -5.84
CA TRP A 39 -3.37 4.97 -4.83
C TRP A 39 -3.31 5.56 -3.41
N GLY A 40 -4.29 5.19 -2.57
CA GLY A 40 -4.41 5.72 -1.20
C GLY A 40 -4.84 7.18 -1.13
N ALA A 41 -4.57 7.83 0.01
CA ALA A 41 -4.88 9.25 0.20
C ALA A 41 -3.90 10.18 -0.55
N PRO A 42 -4.29 11.43 -0.86
CA PRO A 42 -5.61 12.01 -0.61
C PRO A 42 -6.68 11.41 -1.52
N PHE A 43 -7.95 11.63 -1.15
CA PHE A 43 -9.09 11.27 -1.98
C PHE A 43 -9.72 12.55 -2.55
N ALA A 44 -10.31 12.46 -3.73
CA ALA A 44 -11.09 13.54 -4.33
C ALA A 44 -12.49 13.04 -4.74
N PRO A 45 -13.51 13.91 -4.78
CA PRO A 45 -14.82 13.55 -5.31
C PRO A 45 -14.68 12.99 -6.73
N SER A 46 -15.34 11.88 -7.03
CA SER A 46 -15.33 11.35 -8.39
C SER A 46 -16.09 12.30 -9.33
N ALA A 47 -15.44 12.71 -10.43
CA ALA A 47 -16.10 13.48 -11.49
C ALA A 47 -16.84 12.58 -12.51
N ASP A 48 -16.56 11.28 -12.47
CA ASP A 48 -17.06 10.28 -13.39
C ASP A 48 -18.16 9.42 -12.74
N GLU A 49 -18.87 8.64 -13.54
CA GLU A 49 -19.74 7.57 -13.03
C GLU A 49 -18.96 6.58 -12.15
N PRO A 50 -19.63 5.89 -11.19
CA PRO A 50 -18.99 4.89 -10.34
C PRO A 50 -18.19 3.89 -11.18
N ARG A 51 -16.87 3.92 -11.06
CA ARG A 51 -16.02 2.96 -11.76
C ARG A 51 -16.28 1.56 -11.19
N PRO A 52 -16.26 0.51 -12.02
CA PRO A 52 -16.36 -0.86 -11.52
C PRO A 52 -15.30 -1.11 -10.45
N HIS A 53 -15.63 -1.96 -9.48
CA HIS A 53 -14.72 -2.36 -8.41
C HIS A 53 -13.36 -2.76 -8.98
N HIS A 54 -12.31 -2.00 -8.63
CA HIS A 54 -10.94 -2.35 -8.98
C HIS A 54 -10.45 -3.39 -7.96
N PRO A 55 -9.77 -4.48 -8.35
CA PRO A 55 -9.39 -5.53 -7.40
C PRO A 55 -8.42 -5.04 -6.31
N ARG A 56 -7.65 -3.99 -6.64
CA ARG A 56 -6.74 -3.28 -5.74
C ARG A 56 -7.37 -2.10 -4.99
N GLN A 57 -8.70 -2.00 -4.98
CA GLN A 57 -9.42 -0.94 -4.27
C GLN A 57 -9.27 -1.11 -2.76
N LEU A 58 -8.99 0.00 -2.08
CA LEU A 58 -8.92 0.02 -0.62
C LEU A 58 -10.30 -0.18 -0.01
N LEU A 59 -10.33 -0.75 1.19
CA LEU A 59 -11.54 -0.71 2.02
C LEU A 59 -11.79 0.74 2.43
N MET A 60 -12.80 1.35 1.82
CA MET A 60 -13.14 2.75 2.00
C MET A 60 -14.00 2.94 3.27
N PRO A 61 -13.63 3.88 4.16
CA PRO A 61 -14.55 4.37 5.19
C PRO A 61 -15.86 4.89 4.58
N PRO A 62 -17.00 4.84 5.31
CA PRO A 62 -18.31 5.24 4.79
C PRO A 62 -18.36 6.65 4.18
N GLU A 63 -17.53 7.57 4.67
CA GLU A 63 -17.49 8.97 4.22
C GLU A 63 -16.81 9.14 2.85
N LEU A 64 -16.07 8.13 2.40
CA LEU A 64 -15.25 8.16 1.18
C LEU A 64 -15.74 7.21 0.09
N THR A 65 -16.91 6.59 0.25
CA THR A 65 -17.42 5.57 -0.70
C THR A 65 -17.62 6.08 -2.12
N ASN A 66 -17.85 7.40 -2.31
CA ASN A 66 -18.00 8.04 -3.62
C ASN A 66 -16.76 8.84 -4.05
N TRP A 67 -15.62 8.61 -3.39
CA TRP A 67 -14.38 9.31 -3.65
C TRP A 67 -13.37 8.38 -4.34
N THR A 68 -12.59 8.95 -5.25
CA THR A 68 -11.50 8.24 -5.92
C THR A 68 -10.16 8.64 -5.33
N SER A 69 -9.21 7.72 -5.33
CA SER A 69 -7.85 8.05 -4.94
C SER A 69 -7.28 9.15 -5.85
N ALA A 70 -6.76 10.19 -5.22
CA ALA A 70 -5.90 11.21 -5.81
C ALA A 70 -4.49 11.13 -5.19
N GLY A 71 -4.14 9.93 -4.73
CA GLY A 71 -2.86 9.60 -4.12
C GLY A 71 -1.67 9.80 -5.05
N THR A 72 -0.48 9.61 -4.49
CA THR A 72 0.76 9.71 -5.27
C THR A 72 0.78 8.65 -6.36
N LYS A 73 1.08 9.07 -7.59
CA LYS A 73 1.32 8.19 -8.75
C LYS A 73 2.76 7.67 -8.76
N ASN A 74 3.00 6.62 -9.55
CA ASN A 74 4.32 6.02 -9.74
C ASN A 74 4.95 5.53 -8.44
N THR A 75 4.13 5.01 -7.52
CA THR A 75 4.61 4.45 -6.25
C THR A 75 5.33 3.13 -6.48
N VAL A 76 6.33 2.84 -5.64
CA VAL A 76 7.04 1.56 -5.71
C VAL A 76 6.35 0.59 -4.76
N VAL A 77 5.70 -0.43 -5.31
CA VAL A 77 5.03 -1.48 -4.54
C VAL A 77 6.01 -2.60 -4.27
N VAL A 78 6.17 -2.97 -3.00
CA VAL A 78 7.07 -4.04 -2.55
C VAL A 78 6.34 -4.98 -1.60
N HIS A 79 6.90 -6.17 -1.40
CA HIS A 79 6.46 -7.02 -0.31
C HIS A 79 6.78 -6.34 1.05
N PRO A 80 5.85 -6.25 2.01
CA PRO A 80 6.10 -5.57 3.29
C PRO A 80 7.31 -6.12 4.06
N ASP A 81 7.50 -7.44 4.05
CA ASP A 81 8.66 -8.09 4.67
C ASP A 81 10.02 -7.81 4.00
N ASP A 82 10.05 -7.22 2.79
CA ASP A 82 11.31 -6.82 2.16
C ASP A 82 11.87 -5.51 2.74
N VAL A 83 11.09 -4.80 3.56
CA VAL A 83 11.49 -3.53 4.19
C VAL A 83 11.29 -3.55 5.72
N PRO A 84 11.91 -4.49 6.44
CA PRO A 84 11.68 -4.71 7.87
C PRO A 84 12.13 -3.54 8.76
N ALA A 85 12.91 -2.60 8.23
CA ALA A 85 13.33 -1.40 8.93
C ALA A 85 12.22 -0.33 9.01
N LEU A 86 11.19 -0.41 8.16
CA LEU A 86 10.06 0.51 8.22
C LEU A 86 9.13 0.13 9.38
N ARG A 87 8.61 1.15 10.06
CA ARG A 87 7.74 0.99 11.22
C ARG A 87 6.41 1.66 10.97
N LEU A 88 5.32 0.97 11.29
CA LEU A 88 3.99 1.57 11.28
C LEU A 88 3.91 2.63 12.39
N LEU A 89 3.75 3.89 12.01
CA LEU A 89 3.46 5.00 12.91
C LEU A 89 1.97 5.30 12.81
N ASP A 90 1.31 5.26 13.96
CA ASP A 90 -0.13 5.35 14.17
C ASP A 90 -0.91 4.06 13.88
N GLN A 91 -1.13 3.30 14.96
CA GLN A 91 -2.02 2.13 14.99
C GLN A 91 -3.42 2.50 15.49
N SER A 92 -3.71 3.79 15.70
CA SER A 92 -4.89 4.27 16.42
C SER A 92 -5.51 5.46 15.69
N GLY A 93 -6.44 5.20 14.78
CA GLY A 93 -7.09 6.28 14.05
C GLY A 93 -8.22 5.82 13.16
N ARG A 94 -8.87 6.77 12.49
CA ARG A 94 -10.00 6.51 11.56
C ARG A 94 -9.60 5.72 10.31
N HIS A 95 -8.30 5.53 10.10
CA HIS A 95 -7.72 4.81 8.95
C HIS A 95 -7.13 3.45 9.35
N GLN A 96 -7.53 2.96 10.53
CA GLN A 96 -7.23 1.63 11.05
C GLN A 96 -8.50 0.78 10.99
N GLY A 97 -8.43 -0.35 10.29
CA GLY A 97 -9.47 -1.37 10.29
C GLY A 97 -9.39 -2.27 11.52
N CYS A 98 -10.24 -3.29 11.58
CA CYS A 98 -10.24 -4.21 12.72
C CYS A 98 -8.96 -5.06 12.78
N CYS A 99 -8.32 -5.31 11.64
CA CYS A 99 -7.15 -6.18 11.55
C CYS A 99 -5.85 -5.41 11.27
N GLY A 100 -5.92 -4.22 10.67
CA GLY A 100 -4.73 -3.49 10.25
C GLY A 100 -5.03 -2.18 9.55
N PRO A 101 -4.01 -1.49 9.04
CA PRO A 101 -4.18 -0.21 8.38
C PRO A 101 -4.98 -0.33 7.08
N LEU A 102 -5.88 0.62 6.83
CA LEU A 102 -6.72 0.65 5.62
C LEU A 102 -6.01 1.23 4.39
N GLY A 103 -4.86 1.90 4.57
CA GLY A 103 -4.19 2.69 3.52
C GLY A 103 -4.89 4.01 3.15
N THR A 104 -6.11 4.25 3.66
CA THR A 104 -6.93 5.43 3.35
C THR A 104 -6.52 6.71 4.09
N GLY A 105 -5.58 6.62 5.03
CA GLY A 105 -5.03 7.78 5.76
C GLY A 105 -3.81 8.42 5.11
N GLY A 106 -3.30 7.81 4.03
CA GLY A 106 -2.02 8.16 3.44
C GLY A 106 -0.86 7.47 4.17
N ARG A 107 0.34 8.05 4.06
CA ARG A 107 1.57 7.42 4.55
C ARG A 107 1.49 7.16 6.05
N ASN A 108 1.72 5.90 6.43
CA ASN A 108 1.68 5.39 7.80
C ASN A 108 2.96 4.59 8.15
N MET A 109 3.84 4.32 7.19
CA MET A 109 5.11 3.61 7.42
C MET A 109 6.27 4.60 7.42
N ALA A 110 7.06 4.58 8.49
CA ALA A 110 8.18 5.49 8.71
C ALA A 110 9.54 4.80 8.64
N CYS A 111 10.53 5.55 8.16
CA CYS A 111 11.94 5.21 8.28
C CYS A 111 12.39 5.28 9.75
N GLY A 112 13.55 4.70 10.09
CA GLY A 112 14.13 4.76 11.43
C GLY A 112 14.36 6.20 11.95
N CYS A 113 14.44 7.20 11.07
CA CYS A 113 14.50 8.62 11.45
C CYS A 113 13.13 9.25 11.78
N GLY A 114 12.03 8.49 11.67
CA GLY A 114 10.66 8.96 11.92
C GLY A 114 9.95 9.58 10.70
N ALA A 115 10.64 9.78 9.58
CA ALA A 115 10.01 10.30 8.37
C ALA A 115 9.04 9.27 7.75
N LEU A 116 7.80 9.68 7.48
CA LEU A 116 6.80 8.87 6.78
C LEU A 116 7.14 8.75 5.29
N VAL A 117 7.44 7.53 4.84
CA VAL A 117 7.97 7.22 3.50
C VAL A 117 7.10 6.27 2.69
N ALA A 118 6.10 5.63 3.32
CA ALA A 118 5.26 4.66 2.63
C ALA A 118 3.87 4.54 3.23
N THR A 119 2.94 3.99 2.45
CA THR A 119 1.57 3.66 2.86
C THR A 119 1.38 2.15 2.82
N LEU A 120 1.05 1.55 3.95
CA LEU A 120 0.65 0.16 4.09
C LEU A 120 -0.88 0.06 4.13
N ALA A 121 -1.44 -0.79 3.28
CA ALA A 121 -2.75 -1.39 3.47
C ALA A 121 -2.56 -2.85 3.87
N ALA A 122 -3.12 -3.24 5.01
CA ALA A 122 -3.04 -4.58 5.56
C ALA A 122 -4.23 -4.84 6.49
N ASP A 123 -5.43 -4.49 6.05
CA ASP A 123 -6.66 -4.92 6.71
C ASP A 123 -7.14 -6.26 6.14
N CYS A 124 -7.80 -7.08 6.96
CA CYS A 124 -8.25 -8.42 6.58
C CYS A 124 -9.38 -8.43 5.54
N LEU A 125 -10.00 -7.28 5.23
CA LEU A 125 -10.99 -7.15 4.17
C LEU A 125 -10.45 -6.43 2.92
N GLY A 126 -9.21 -5.94 2.97
CA GLY A 126 -8.57 -5.18 1.90
C GLY A 126 -7.40 -5.90 1.22
N PRO A 127 -6.67 -5.17 0.36
CA PRO A 127 -5.40 -5.63 -0.19
C PRO A 127 -4.30 -5.65 0.89
N HIS A 128 -3.24 -6.40 0.61
CA HIS A 128 -2.01 -6.39 1.39
C HIS A 128 -0.86 -5.80 0.55
N GLU A 129 -0.75 -4.47 0.57
CA GLU A 129 0.15 -3.71 -0.30
C GLU A 129 0.91 -2.64 0.46
N LEU A 130 2.21 -2.51 0.17
CA LEU A 130 3.06 -1.45 0.68
C LEU A 130 3.56 -0.59 -0.46
N HIS A 131 3.09 0.66 -0.49
CA HIS A 131 3.44 1.66 -1.50
C HIS A 131 4.49 2.62 -0.94
N LEU A 132 5.72 2.53 -1.44
CA LEU A 132 6.78 3.50 -1.15
C LEU A 132 6.55 4.78 -1.95
N ASP A 133 6.71 5.92 -1.29
CA ASP A 133 6.57 7.24 -1.90
C ASP A 133 7.78 7.56 -2.81
N PRO A 134 7.57 7.76 -4.11
CA PRO A 134 8.65 7.93 -5.09
C PRO A 134 9.40 9.26 -4.95
N VAL A 135 8.89 10.22 -4.18
CA VAL A 135 9.58 11.47 -3.87
C VAL A 135 10.51 11.30 -2.67
N ARG A 136 10.22 10.33 -1.80
CA ARG A 136 10.94 10.12 -0.53
C ARG A 136 11.86 8.91 -0.55
N VAL A 137 11.63 7.99 -1.47
CA VAL A 137 12.40 6.77 -1.63
C VAL A 137 12.93 6.71 -3.05
N TYR A 138 14.22 6.42 -3.18
CA TYR A 138 14.88 6.19 -4.46
C TYR A 138 15.78 4.97 -4.34
N ALA A 139 15.91 4.24 -5.45
CA ALA A 139 16.86 3.15 -5.53
C ALA A 139 18.28 3.72 -5.66
N PHE A 140 19.23 3.13 -4.94
CA PHE A 140 20.65 3.41 -5.13
C PHE A 140 21.43 2.10 -5.10
N ASN A 141 22.52 2.05 -5.87
CA ASN A 141 23.45 0.92 -5.83
C ASN A 141 24.43 1.15 -4.70
N ALA A 142 24.37 0.32 -3.64
CA ALA A 142 25.29 0.42 -2.49
C ALA A 142 26.74 0.01 -2.79
N LYS A 143 27.11 -0.25 -4.06
CA LYS A 143 28.50 -0.47 -4.48
C LYS A 143 29.26 0.86 -4.43
N GLY A 144 29.63 1.31 -3.24
CA GLY A 144 30.40 2.54 -3.06
C GLY A 144 30.50 3.13 -1.66
N SER A 145 30.09 2.42 -0.60
CA SER A 145 30.26 2.91 0.78
C SER A 145 31.00 1.90 1.65
N GLU A 146 32.25 1.61 1.29
CA GLU A 146 33.29 1.30 2.26
C GLU A 146 34.18 2.54 2.36
N THR A 147 34.06 3.27 3.46
CA THR A 147 35.02 4.30 3.94
C THR A 147 35.22 4.07 5.42
#